data_AF-A0AAD4BXK9-F1
#
_entry.id   AF-A0AAD4BXK9-F1
#
_cell.length_a   1.000
_cell.length_b   1.000
_cell.length_c   1.000
_cell.angle_alpha   90.00
_cell.angle_beta   90.00
_cell.angle_gamma   90.00
#
_symmetry.space_group_name_H-M   'P 1'
#
loop_
_entity.id
_entity.type
_entity.pdbx_description
1 polymer ?
#
loop_
_entity_poly.entity_id
_entity_poly.type
_entity_poly.pdbx_seq_one_letter_code
_entity_poly.pdbx_strand_id
1 'polypeptide(L)'
;MVWHHTPTTQSFLVHVPRLQDKITALLDGAGECVFIKLDECPSVFKDPPDALREALEGVRSIMAESPDALVLSLSEWFTQEIFIPLAAVVIDYPVAYFPAFSTQTSFLEREPLDIYTVSFKWTSDTSDFTLGLGREHVLLKFSCPQVLARSDVELSPSTVIRKLDDKFAAVLARLGASIIVTYGTETLERVAL
;
A
#
# COMPACT_ATOMS: atom_id res chain seq x y z
N MET A 1 -21.53 -15.55 -20.31
CA MET A 1 -21.13 -14.13 -20.44
C MET A 1 -19.68 -14.07 -20.00
N VAL A 2 -18.78 -14.08 -20.98
CA VAL A 2 -17.33 -14.29 -20.80
C VAL A 2 -16.69 -12.93 -20.54
N TRP A 3 -16.10 -12.77 -19.35
CA TRP A 3 -15.34 -11.59 -18.98
C TRP A 3 -14.00 -11.59 -19.73
N HIS A 4 -13.97 -11.09 -20.96
CA HIS A 4 -12.74 -10.67 -21.63
C HIS A 4 -12.53 -9.18 -21.40
N HIS A 5 -12.17 -8.79 -20.18
CA HIS A 5 -11.46 -7.52 -20.00
C HIS A 5 -9.97 -7.83 -20.12
N THR A 6 -9.33 -7.26 -21.14
CA THR A 6 -7.89 -7.02 -21.11
C THR A 6 -7.56 -6.39 -19.75
N PRO A 7 -6.58 -6.89 -18.98
CA PRO A 7 -6.23 -6.30 -17.70
C PRO A 7 -5.96 -4.82 -17.93
N THR A 8 -6.76 -3.98 -17.26
CA THR A 8 -6.74 -2.53 -17.43
C THR A 8 -5.35 -2.01 -17.09
N THR A 9 -4.79 -1.21 -17.99
CA THR A 9 -3.51 -0.52 -17.81
C THR A 9 -3.62 0.37 -16.58
N GLN A 10 -3.09 -0.09 -15.44
CA GLN A 10 -3.02 0.72 -14.22
C GLN A 10 -1.69 1.47 -14.23
N SER A 11 -1.77 2.78 -14.06
CA SER A 11 -0.60 3.65 -14.00
C SER A 11 -0.60 4.41 -12.67
N PHE A 12 0.58 4.55 -12.09
CA PHE A 12 0.78 5.28 -10.84
C PHE A 12 1.73 6.45 -11.07
N LEU A 13 1.45 7.57 -10.42
CA LEU A 13 2.40 8.69 -10.34
C LEU A 13 3.29 8.44 -9.13
N VAL A 14 4.60 8.39 -9.37
CA VAL A 14 5.59 8.06 -8.33
C VAL A 14 6.69 9.12 -8.28
N HIS A 15 7.19 9.36 -7.08
CA HIS A 15 8.40 10.15 -6.89
C HIS A 15 9.61 9.21 -6.95
N VAL A 16 10.28 9.16 -8.10
CA VAL A 16 11.35 8.19 -8.44
C VAL A 16 12.40 8.04 -7.32
N PRO A 17 13.03 9.10 -6.79
CA PRO A 17 14.01 8.95 -5.71
C PRO A 17 13.43 8.26 -4.45
N ARG A 18 12.19 8.61 -4.09
CA ARG A 18 11.54 8.05 -2.90
C ARG A 18 11.17 6.58 -3.11
N LEU A 19 10.76 6.23 -4.33
CA LEU A 19 10.52 4.83 -4.69
C LEU A 19 11.81 4.02 -4.63
N GLN A 20 12.94 4.58 -5.09
CA GLN A 20 14.24 3.91 -5.05
C GLN A 20 14.73 3.65 -3.62
N ASP A 21 14.65 4.66 -2.75
CA ASP A 21 14.99 4.53 -1.32
C ASP A 21 14.13 3.44 -0.67
N LYS A 22 12.83 3.43 -0.99
CA LYS A 22 11.90 2.44 -0.47
C LYS A 22 12.22 1.02 -0.94
N ILE A 23 12.45 0.83 -2.23
CA ILE A 23 12.83 -0.48 -2.79
C ILE A 23 14.11 -0.97 -2.14
N THR A 24 15.10 -0.09 -1.97
CA THR A 24 16.36 -0.42 -1.31
C THR A 24 16.13 -0.87 0.14
N ALA A 25 15.38 -0.09 0.92
CA ALA A 25 15.05 -0.46 2.30
C ALA A 25 14.33 -1.81 2.39
N LEU A 26 13.39 -2.10 1.49
CA LEU A 26 12.69 -3.39 1.44
C LEU A 26 13.62 -4.56 1.10
N LEU A 27 14.51 -4.38 0.13
CA LEU A 27 15.45 -5.43 -0.27
C LEU A 27 16.49 -5.71 0.83
N ASP A 28 16.88 -4.69 1.58
CA ASP A 28 17.84 -4.77 2.70
C ASP A 28 17.19 -5.26 4.02
N GLY A 29 15.89 -5.56 4.02
CA GLY A 29 15.15 -6.02 5.21
C GLY A 29 14.86 -4.91 6.25
N ALA A 30 15.04 -3.65 5.88
CA ALA A 30 14.75 -2.47 6.70
C ALA A 30 13.39 -1.81 6.35
N GLY A 31 12.64 -2.39 5.42
CA GLY A 31 11.36 -1.86 4.97
C GLY A 31 10.23 -2.03 6.00
N GLU A 32 9.29 -1.09 5.99
CA GLU A 32 8.15 -1.07 6.92
C GLU A 32 6.89 -1.78 6.40
N CYS A 33 6.94 -2.30 5.17
CA CYS A 33 5.78 -2.94 4.54
C CYS A 33 5.66 -4.39 5.00
N VAL A 34 4.47 -4.76 5.46
CA VAL A 34 4.14 -6.13 5.85
C VAL A 34 3.43 -6.83 4.70
N PHE A 35 3.86 -8.05 4.37
CA PHE A 35 3.30 -8.83 3.28
C PHE A 35 2.34 -9.89 3.81
N ILE A 36 1.14 -9.96 3.25
CA ILE A 36 0.12 -10.94 3.65
C ILE A 36 -0.17 -11.86 2.49
N LYS A 37 0.12 -13.15 2.67
CA LYS A 37 -0.30 -14.18 1.73
C LYS A 37 -1.76 -14.52 1.95
N LEU A 38 -2.53 -14.52 0.86
CA LEU A 38 -3.96 -14.80 0.87
C LEU A 38 -4.25 -16.26 0.52
N ASP A 39 -3.87 -17.19 1.39
CA ASP A 39 -4.30 -18.58 1.34
C ASP A 39 -5.54 -18.82 2.24
N GLU A 40 -5.90 -20.07 2.52
CA GLU A 40 -7.02 -20.41 3.41
C GLU A 40 -6.86 -19.83 4.82
N CYS A 41 -5.61 -19.64 5.27
CA CYS A 41 -5.26 -19.16 6.61
C CYS A 41 -4.19 -18.06 6.48
N PRO A 42 -4.59 -16.79 6.29
CA PRO A 42 -3.69 -15.71 5.91
C PRO A 42 -2.42 -15.70 6.76
N SER A 43 -1.28 -15.58 6.08
CA SER A 43 0.05 -15.64 6.71
C SER A 43 0.84 -14.37 6.48
N VAL A 44 1.60 -13.97 7.50
CA VAL A 44 2.34 -12.70 7.55
C VAL A 44 3.82 -12.93 7.26
N PHE A 45 4.37 -12.10 6.39
CA PHE A 45 5.78 -12.09 6.01
C PHE A 45 6.34 -10.68 6.20
N LYS A 46 7.52 -10.59 6.81
CA LYS A 46 8.23 -9.30 7.00
C LYS A 46 9.05 -8.91 5.77
N ASP A 47 9.49 -9.91 5.02
CA ASP A 47 10.27 -9.75 3.80
C ASP A 47 9.39 -9.92 2.56
N PRO A 48 9.71 -9.23 1.45
CA PRO A 48 9.02 -9.46 0.19
C PRO A 48 9.21 -10.91 -0.27
N PRO A 49 8.15 -11.58 -0.79
CA PRO A 49 8.27 -12.90 -1.41
C PRO A 49 9.30 -12.90 -2.53
N ASP A 50 9.97 -14.05 -2.77
CA ASP A 50 11.09 -14.14 -3.73
C ASP A 50 10.74 -13.60 -5.12
N ALA A 51 9.58 -13.95 -5.66
CA ALA A 51 9.13 -13.46 -6.96
C ALA A 51 8.93 -11.92 -6.99
N LEU A 52 8.45 -11.35 -5.88
CA LEU A 52 8.34 -9.90 -5.74
C LEU A 52 9.72 -9.25 -5.56
N ARG A 53 10.62 -9.89 -4.83
CA ARG A 53 12.01 -9.43 -4.64
C ARG A 53 12.72 -9.30 -5.99
N GLU A 54 12.64 -10.33 -6.84
CA GLU A 54 13.18 -10.30 -8.20
C GLU A 54 12.56 -9.17 -9.04
N ALA A 55 11.25 -8.96 -8.93
CA ALA A 55 10.57 -7.87 -9.63
C ALA A 55 11.05 -6.48 -9.14
N LEU A 56 11.22 -6.30 -7.82
CA LEU A 56 11.73 -5.06 -7.23
C LEU A 56 13.17 -4.78 -7.65
N GLU A 57 14.01 -5.81 -7.75
CA GLU A 57 15.37 -5.69 -8.29
C GLU A 57 15.37 -5.29 -9.76
N GLY A 58 14.44 -5.83 -10.55
CA GLY A 58 14.19 -5.41 -11.93
C GLY A 58 13.82 -3.94 -12.04
N VAL A 59 12.85 -3.49 -11.22
CA VAL A 59 12.44 -2.07 -11.16
C VAL A 59 13.62 -1.17 -10.79
N ARG A 60 14.40 -1.54 -9.77
CA ARG A 60 15.60 -0.81 -9.35
C ARG A 60 16.62 -0.71 -10.50
N SER A 61 16.81 -1.79 -11.25
CA SER A 61 17.74 -1.82 -12.39
C SER A 61 17.27 -0.89 -13.51
N ILE A 62 15.99 -0.91 -13.86
CA ILE A 62 15.40 0.00 -14.87
C ILE A 62 15.60 1.47 -14.44
N MET A 63 15.34 1.79 -13.17
CA MET A 63 15.54 3.14 -12.63
C MET A 63 17.01 3.58 -12.67
N ALA A 64 17.95 2.66 -12.45
CA ALA A 64 19.38 2.94 -12.52
C ALA A 64 19.88 3.14 -13.97
N GLU A 65 19.33 2.37 -14.92
CA GLU A 65 19.66 2.48 -16.34
C GLU A 65 19.06 3.73 -16.99
N SER A 66 17.90 4.17 -16.52
CA SER A 66 17.16 5.31 -17.08
C SER A 66 16.71 6.29 -16.00
N PRO A 67 17.64 7.05 -15.38
CA PRO A 67 17.31 7.96 -14.28
C PRO A 67 16.35 9.11 -14.68
N ASP A 68 16.34 9.49 -15.95
CA ASP A 68 15.48 10.54 -16.50
C ASP A 68 14.18 10.00 -17.12
N ALA A 69 13.88 8.70 -16.94
CA ALA A 69 12.66 8.11 -17.48
C ALA A 69 11.41 8.70 -16.80
N LEU A 70 10.51 9.26 -17.63
CA LEU A 70 9.20 9.73 -17.18
C LEU A 70 8.19 8.60 -17.02
N VAL A 71 8.47 7.44 -17.62
CA VAL A 71 7.59 6.26 -17.62
C VAL A 71 8.46 5.02 -17.41
N LEU A 72 8.11 4.24 -16.39
CA LEU A 72 8.71 2.94 -16.13
C LEU A 72 7.71 1.85 -16.52
N SER A 73 8.01 1.12 -17.58
CA SER A 73 7.18 0.00 -18.03
C SER A 73 7.63 -1.27 -17.34
N LEU A 74 6.70 -1.92 -16.64
CA LEU A 74 6.94 -3.21 -16.03
C LEU A 74 6.78 -4.35 -17.05
N SER A 75 7.42 -5.46 -16.76
CA SER A 75 7.37 -6.68 -17.58
C SER A 75 5.94 -7.20 -17.74
N GLU A 76 5.55 -7.55 -18.97
CA GLU A 76 4.23 -8.13 -19.27
C GLU A 76 4.05 -9.54 -18.68
N TRP A 77 5.13 -10.18 -18.23
CA TRP A 77 5.12 -11.55 -17.71
C TRP A 77 4.78 -11.64 -16.21
N PHE A 78 4.59 -10.51 -15.53
CA PHE A 78 4.26 -10.51 -14.11
C PHE A 78 2.83 -11.03 -13.88
N THR A 79 2.70 -11.92 -12.89
CA THR A 79 1.42 -12.47 -12.47
C THR A 79 0.74 -11.55 -11.44
N GLN A 80 -0.53 -11.80 -11.12
CA GLN A 80 -1.23 -11.09 -10.04
C GLN A 80 -0.52 -11.20 -8.69
N GLU A 81 0.17 -12.32 -8.44
CA GLU A 81 0.98 -12.58 -7.25
C GLU A 81 2.10 -11.54 -7.07
N ILE A 82 2.57 -10.94 -8.17
CA ILE A 82 3.61 -9.90 -8.17
C ILE A 82 2.98 -8.51 -8.27
N PHE A 83 2.02 -8.32 -9.19
CA PHE A 83 1.46 -6.99 -9.46
C PHE A 83 0.72 -6.40 -8.26
N ILE A 84 -0.06 -7.20 -7.54
CA ILE A 84 -0.85 -6.71 -6.39
C ILE A 84 0.06 -6.19 -5.26
N PRO A 85 1.03 -6.97 -4.74
CA PRO A 85 1.90 -6.44 -3.70
C PRO A 85 2.86 -5.36 -4.22
N LEU A 86 3.28 -5.42 -5.49
CA LEU A 86 4.09 -4.35 -6.09
C LEU A 86 3.32 -3.03 -6.14
N ALA A 87 2.04 -3.05 -6.54
CA ALA A 87 1.18 -1.87 -6.53
C ALA A 87 1.11 -1.29 -5.12
N ALA A 88 0.86 -2.12 -4.10
CA ALA A 88 0.82 -1.71 -2.68
C ALA A 88 2.15 -1.05 -2.24
N VAL A 89 3.29 -1.61 -2.64
CA VAL A 89 4.61 -1.00 -2.41
C VAL A 89 4.72 0.35 -3.11
N VAL A 90 4.28 0.47 -4.36
CA VAL A 90 4.35 1.72 -5.13
C VAL A 90 3.51 2.84 -4.50
N ILE A 91 2.30 2.53 -4.04
CA ILE A 91 1.36 3.52 -3.46
C ILE A 91 1.52 3.70 -1.94
N ASP A 92 2.64 3.23 -1.39
CA ASP A 92 3.00 3.47 0.00
C ASP A 92 2.14 2.81 1.08
N TYR A 93 1.46 1.71 0.73
CA TYR A 93 0.65 0.95 1.68
C TYR A 93 1.56 0.26 2.72
N PRO A 94 1.19 0.28 4.01
CA PRO A 94 1.93 -0.41 5.06
C PRO A 94 1.71 -1.93 5.01
N VAL A 95 0.68 -2.38 4.30
CA VAL A 95 0.31 -3.78 4.13
C VAL A 95 0.15 -4.08 2.65
N ALA A 96 0.82 -5.12 2.18
CA ALA A 96 0.77 -5.59 0.80
C ALA A 96 0.23 -7.01 0.75
N TYR A 97 -0.94 -7.17 0.14
CA TYR A 97 -1.51 -8.48 -0.11
C TYR A 97 -0.86 -9.14 -1.31
N PHE A 98 -0.69 -10.45 -1.26
CA PHE A 98 -0.38 -11.22 -2.45
C PHE A 98 -1.21 -12.51 -2.50
N PRO A 99 -1.86 -12.81 -3.64
CA PRO A 99 -2.57 -14.07 -3.86
C PRO A 99 -1.69 -15.29 -3.62
N ALA A 100 -2.30 -16.38 -3.18
CA ALA A 100 -1.61 -17.67 -3.15
C ALA A 100 -1.46 -18.27 -4.56
N PHE A 101 -2.36 -17.91 -5.48
CA PHE A 101 -2.36 -18.36 -6.87
C PHE A 101 -2.83 -17.26 -7.83
N SER A 102 -2.23 -17.21 -9.02
CA SER A 102 -2.54 -16.24 -10.09
C SER A 102 -3.99 -16.21 -10.60
N THR A 103 -4.78 -17.26 -10.34
CA THR A 103 -6.20 -17.34 -10.74
C THR A 103 -7.16 -17.08 -9.59
N GLN A 104 -6.64 -16.74 -8.41
CA GLN A 104 -7.46 -16.49 -7.23
C GLN A 104 -8.23 -15.17 -7.43
N THR A 105 -9.55 -15.23 -7.26
CA THR A 105 -10.45 -14.08 -7.47
C THR A 105 -11.35 -13.80 -6.27
N SER A 106 -11.37 -14.69 -5.29
CA SER A 106 -12.05 -14.50 -4.01
C SER A 106 -11.00 -14.45 -2.91
N PHE A 107 -11.09 -13.42 -2.08
CA PHE A 107 -10.18 -13.15 -0.98
C PHE A 107 -10.99 -12.77 0.25
N LEU A 108 -10.60 -13.29 1.41
CA LEU A 108 -11.07 -12.84 2.72
C LEU A 108 -12.61 -12.82 2.85
N GLU A 109 -13.29 -13.82 2.26
CA GLU A 109 -14.75 -13.90 2.26
C GLU A 109 -15.27 -13.99 3.71
N ARG A 110 -16.05 -12.99 4.12
CA ARG A 110 -16.63 -12.85 5.47
C ARG A 110 -15.60 -12.71 6.59
N GLU A 111 -14.34 -12.43 6.26
CA GLU A 111 -13.33 -12.10 7.27
C GLU A 111 -13.54 -10.64 7.73
N PRO A 112 -13.63 -10.36 9.04
CA PRO A 112 -13.62 -9.01 9.55
C PRO A 112 -12.31 -8.30 9.20
N LEU A 113 -12.42 -7.10 8.64
CA LEU A 113 -11.29 -6.28 8.23
C LEU A 113 -11.24 -5.03 9.09
N ASP A 114 -10.05 -4.75 9.60
CA ASP A 114 -9.70 -3.46 10.16
C ASP A 114 -9.44 -2.48 9.00
N ILE A 115 -10.26 -1.44 8.90
CA ILE A 115 -10.18 -0.40 7.87
C ILE A 115 -9.49 0.83 8.45
N TYR A 116 -8.41 1.26 7.81
CA TYR A 116 -7.66 2.45 8.17
C TYR A 116 -7.83 3.50 7.08
N THR A 117 -8.27 4.68 7.48
CA THR A 117 -8.34 5.86 6.59
C THR A 117 -7.40 6.91 7.16
N VAL A 118 -6.34 7.21 6.41
CA VAL A 118 -5.41 8.30 6.70
C VAL A 118 -5.87 9.50 5.90
N SER A 119 -6.14 10.58 6.62
CA SER A 119 -6.52 11.85 6.05
C SER A 119 -5.70 12.98 6.65
N PHE A 120 -5.77 14.14 6.01
CA PHE A 120 -5.17 15.35 6.56
C PHE A 120 -6.12 16.54 6.43
N LYS A 121 -5.90 17.51 7.29
CA LYS A 121 -6.53 18.83 7.27
C LYS A 121 -5.46 19.90 7.39
N TRP A 122 -5.65 21.03 6.72
CA TRP A 122 -4.80 22.20 6.87
C TRP A 122 -5.04 22.87 8.23
N THR A 123 -3.96 23.28 8.92
CA THR A 123 -4.02 23.84 10.28
C THR A 123 -4.07 25.37 10.31
N SER A 124 -3.82 26.05 9.19
CA SER A 124 -3.75 27.50 9.11
C SER A 124 -4.95 28.13 8.38
N ASP A 125 -5.51 29.19 8.99
CA ASP A 125 -6.36 30.21 8.37
C ASP A 125 -5.56 31.10 7.40
N THR A 126 -4.71 30.51 6.56
CA THR A 126 -4.01 31.25 5.51
C THR A 126 -5.03 31.64 4.45
N SER A 127 -5.51 32.87 4.60
CA SER A 127 -6.62 33.55 3.94
C SER A 127 -6.57 33.67 2.41
N ASP A 128 -5.63 33.01 1.74
CA ASP A 128 -5.42 33.14 0.29
C ASP A 128 -5.79 31.89 -0.52
N PHE A 129 -6.09 30.76 0.13
CA PHE A 129 -6.66 29.59 -0.54
C PHE A 129 -8.14 29.44 -0.18
N THR A 130 -9.01 30.09 -0.96
CA THR A 130 -10.49 29.95 -0.89
C THR A 130 -11.00 28.56 -1.30
N LEU A 131 -10.12 27.58 -1.52
CA LEU A 131 -10.45 26.21 -1.89
C LEU A 131 -10.39 25.29 -0.66
N GLY A 132 -11.41 25.36 0.20
CA GLY A 132 -11.74 24.25 1.11
C GLY A 132 -11.05 24.24 2.49
N LEU A 133 -10.86 25.40 3.13
CA LEU A 133 -10.49 25.47 4.55
C LEU A 133 -11.45 24.61 5.39
N GLY A 134 -10.93 23.54 5.99
CA GLY A 134 -11.68 22.58 6.81
C GLY A 134 -12.13 21.30 6.10
N ARG A 135 -11.88 21.12 4.79
CA ARG A 135 -12.15 19.85 4.12
C ARG A 135 -11.06 18.83 4.45
N GLU A 136 -11.48 17.68 4.95
CA GLU A 136 -10.63 16.52 5.15
C GLU A 136 -10.30 15.89 3.79
N HIS A 137 -9.01 15.66 3.55
CA HIS A 137 -8.52 15.01 2.34
C HIS A 137 -8.00 13.63 2.68
N VAL A 138 -8.56 12.59 2.06
CA VAL A 138 -8.09 11.21 2.24
C VAL A 138 -6.81 11.03 1.43
N LEU A 139 -5.74 10.65 2.12
CA LEU A 139 -4.42 10.41 1.54
C LEU A 139 -4.25 8.92 1.21
N LEU A 140 -4.75 8.06 2.10
CA LEU A 140 -4.59 6.61 2.01
C LEU A 140 -5.78 5.92 2.68
N LYS A 141 -6.35 4.89 2.04
CA LYS A 141 -7.32 3.99 2.67
C LYS A 141 -6.94 2.54 2.36
N PHE A 142 -6.78 1.73 3.40
CA PHE A 142 -6.46 0.31 3.26
C PHE A 142 -7.14 -0.52 4.34
N SER A 143 -7.15 -1.83 4.15
CA SER A 143 -7.69 -2.81 5.08
C SER A 143 -6.60 -3.76 5.57
N CYS A 144 -6.81 -4.37 6.73
CA CYS A 144 -6.01 -5.48 7.27
C CYS A 144 -6.96 -6.56 7.84
N PRO A 145 -6.75 -7.87 7.62
CA PRO A 145 -7.59 -8.90 8.21
C PRO A 145 -7.41 -8.92 9.73
N GLN A 146 -8.51 -8.91 10.47
CA GLN A 146 -8.47 -8.82 11.94
C GLN A 146 -7.90 -10.08 12.59
N VAL A 147 -8.05 -11.24 11.95
CA VAL A 147 -7.41 -12.48 12.42
C VAL A 147 -5.89 -12.34 12.59
N LEU A 148 -5.24 -11.51 11.76
CA LEU A 148 -3.79 -11.31 11.81
C LEU A 148 -3.33 -10.44 12.97
N ALA A 149 -4.16 -9.48 13.41
CA ALA A 149 -3.85 -8.66 14.58
C ALA A 149 -3.73 -9.50 15.88
N ARG A 150 -4.28 -10.72 15.88
CA ARG A 150 -4.17 -11.65 17.02
C ARG A 150 -2.85 -12.42 17.05
N SER A 151 -2.28 -12.68 15.88
CA SER A 151 -1.04 -13.45 15.73
C SER A 151 0.19 -12.57 15.56
N ASP A 152 0.03 -11.35 15.03
CA ASP A 152 1.11 -10.38 14.85
C ASP A 152 0.75 -9.03 15.51
N VAL A 153 1.51 -8.68 16.55
CA VAL A 153 1.35 -7.42 17.28
C VAL A 153 1.60 -6.18 16.41
N GLU A 154 2.42 -6.30 15.36
CA GLU A 154 2.72 -5.22 14.43
C GLU A 154 1.51 -4.80 13.60
N LEU A 155 0.53 -5.70 13.46
CA LEU A 155 -0.73 -5.49 12.75
C LEU A 155 -1.88 -5.10 13.69
N SER A 156 -1.62 -4.97 14.99
CA SER A 156 -2.63 -4.47 15.93
C SER A 156 -3.05 -3.03 15.58
N PRO A 157 -4.33 -2.66 15.74
CA PRO A 157 -4.80 -1.32 15.38
C PRO A 157 -4.03 -0.18 16.01
N SER A 158 -3.67 -0.31 17.30
CA SER A 158 -2.88 0.69 18.00
C SER A 158 -1.47 0.86 17.40
N THR A 159 -0.82 -0.24 17.01
CA THR A 159 0.51 -0.21 16.40
C THR A 159 0.48 0.36 14.99
N VAL A 160 -0.51 -0.04 14.18
CA VAL A 160 -0.70 0.48 12.82
C VAL A 160 -1.01 1.98 12.84
N ILE A 161 -1.94 2.43 13.70
CA ILE A 161 -2.27 3.86 13.84
C ILE A 161 -1.03 4.66 14.22
N ARG A 162 -0.25 4.19 15.20
CA ARG A 162 0.98 4.86 15.62
C ARG A 162 2.00 4.96 14.48
N LYS A 163 2.24 3.87 13.74
CA LYS A 163 3.15 3.88 12.58
C LYS A 163 2.70 4.87 11.50
N LEU A 164 1.40 4.95 11.23
CA LEU A 164 0.84 5.90 10.27
C LEU A 164 1.04 7.35 10.75
N ASP A 165 0.80 7.61 12.04
CA ASP A 165 1.04 8.92 12.64
C ASP A 165 2.52 9.30 12.50
N ASP A 166 3.44 8.44 12.96
CA ASP A 166 4.89 8.66 12.89
C ASP A 166 5.37 8.91 11.44
N LYS A 167 4.85 8.14 10.48
CA LYS A 167 5.22 8.22 9.06
C LYS A 167 4.82 9.55 8.41
N PHE A 168 3.64 10.07 8.72
CA PHE A 168 3.06 11.22 8.00
C PHE A 168 3.08 12.52 8.80
N ALA A 169 3.12 12.48 10.13
CA ALA A 169 3.03 13.66 10.99
C ALA A 169 4.14 14.68 10.69
N ALA A 170 5.39 14.22 10.60
CA ALA A 170 6.53 15.12 10.34
C ALA A 170 6.44 15.82 8.98
N VAL A 171 5.98 15.10 7.94
CA VAL A 171 5.84 15.65 6.58
C VAL A 171 4.66 16.63 6.52
N LEU A 172 3.52 16.27 7.08
CA LEU A 172 2.32 17.11 7.07
C LEU A 172 2.50 18.36 7.93
N ALA A 173 3.15 18.25 9.09
CA ALA A 173 3.45 19.39 9.95
C ALA A 173 4.29 20.45 9.22
N ARG A 174 5.29 20.02 8.42
CA ARG A 174 6.10 20.93 7.58
C ARG A 174 5.28 21.66 6.52
N LEU A 175 4.15 21.10 6.11
CA LEU A 175 3.24 21.68 5.14
C LEU A 175 2.15 22.54 5.81
N GLY A 176 2.10 22.62 7.15
CA GLY A 176 0.98 23.28 7.85
C GLY A 176 -0.31 22.45 7.79
N ALA A 177 -0.18 21.13 7.79
CA ALA A 177 -1.29 20.19 7.88
C ALA A 177 -1.15 19.27 9.10
N SER A 178 -2.26 18.74 9.58
CA SER A 178 -2.31 17.71 10.62
C SER A 178 -2.90 16.43 10.06
N ILE A 179 -2.30 15.29 10.42
CA ILE A 179 -2.83 13.96 10.13
C ILE A 179 -4.04 13.65 11.01
N ILE A 180 -4.96 12.87 10.45
CA ILE A 180 -6.04 12.20 11.15
C ILE A 180 -6.03 10.75 10.67
N VAL A 181 -5.99 9.80 11.60
CA VAL A 181 -6.14 8.38 11.29
C VAL A 181 -7.45 7.90 11.87
N THR A 182 -8.37 7.51 10.99
CA THR A 182 -9.66 6.91 11.37
C THR A 182 -9.57 5.40 11.25
N TYR A 183 -10.06 4.70 12.28
CA TYR A 183 -10.14 3.25 12.34
C TYR A 183 -11.60 2.81 12.38
N GLY A 184 -11.91 1.74 11.64
CA GLY A 184 -13.20 1.06 11.70
C GLY A 184 -13.05 -0.43 11.40
N THR A 185 -14.13 -1.18 11.56
CA THR A 185 -14.17 -2.59 11.19
C THR A 185 -15.30 -2.82 10.19
N GLU A 186 -15.00 -3.51 9.10
CA GLU A 186 -15.97 -3.88 8.07
C GLU A 186 -15.87 -5.37 7.78
N THR A 187 -17.01 -6.03 7.56
CA THR A 187 -17.04 -7.42 7.07
C THR A 187 -17.70 -7.40 5.71
N LEU A 188 -16.95 -7.78 4.68
CA LEU A 188 -17.42 -7.78 3.30
C LEU A 188 -17.69 -9.22 2.85
N GLU A 189 -18.70 -9.40 2.00
CA GLU A 189 -18.93 -10.70 1.37
C GLU A 189 -17.76 -11.09 0.46
N ARG A 190 -17.12 -10.11 -0.20
CA ARG A 190 -15.93 -10.29 -1.02
C ARG A 190 -15.06 -9.03 -0.98
N VAL A 191 -13.74 -9.22 -0.99
CA VAL A 191 -12.77 -8.14 -1.16
C VAL A 191 -12.21 -8.20 -2.58
N ALA A 192 -12.26 -7.08 -3.30
CA ALA A 192 -11.56 -6.92 -4.56
C ALA A 192 -10.17 -6.31 -4.29
N LEU A 193 -9.15 -6.85 -4.96
CA LEU A 193 -7.77 -6.38 -4.92
C LEU A 193 -7.34 -5.84 -6.28
#